data_AF-A0A7R9JGV9-F1
#
_entry.id   AF-A0A7R9JGV9-F1
#
_cell.length_a   1.000
_cell.length_b   1.000
_cell.length_c   1.000
_cell.angle_alpha   90.00
_cell.angle_beta   90.00
_cell.angle_gamma   90.00
#
_symmetry.space_group_name_H-M   'P 1'
#
loop_
_entity.id
_entity.type
_entity.pdbx_description
1 polymer ?
#
loop_
_entity_poly.entity_id
_entity_poly.type
_entity_poly.pdbx_seq_one_letter_code
_entity_poly.pdbx_strand_id
1 'polypeptide(L)'
;EAQKYEYNARNQITLWGPNGEIRDYANKQWAGVVINYFRPRWELFLGALHTSLVTGVKFNQTEVNNQISNVELIFTLDKTIFPHLPKGNSVEIAWQLYQKWGGKLESAPCWEQSWQREGDPQVILV
;
A
#
# COMPACT_ATOMS: atom_id res chain seq x y z
N GLU A 1 -20.70 19.20 9.52
CA GLU A 1 -19.42 19.14 10.27
C GLU A 1 -18.75 17.77 10.15
N ALA A 2 -19.40 16.68 10.54
CA ALA A 2 -18.85 15.31 10.47
C ALA A 2 -18.16 14.94 9.15
N GLN A 3 -18.74 15.28 7.98
CA GLN A 3 -18.14 14.99 6.68
C GLN A 3 -16.78 15.68 6.46
N LYS A 4 -16.59 16.89 7.01
CA LYS A 4 -15.30 17.61 6.93
C LYS A 4 -14.24 16.91 7.78
N TYR A 5 -14.64 16.41 8.95
CA TYR A 5 -13.74 15.64 9.82
C TYR A 5 -13.38 14.29 9.21
N GLU A 6 -14.31 13.62 8.54
CA GLU A 6 -14.02 12.38 7.83
C GLU A 6 -13.03 12.60 6.69
N TYR A 7 -13.24 13.64 5.86
CA TYR A 7 -12.28 14.02 4.82
C TYR A 7 -10.89 14.29 5.42
N ASN A 8 -10.82 15.11 6.48
CA ASN A 8 -9.55 15.43 7.13
C ASN A 8 -8.86 14.17 7.67
N ALA A 9 -9.61 13.27 8.31
CA ALA A 9 -9.07 12.03 8.88
C ALA A 9 -8.53 11.10 7.79
N ARG A 10 -9.26 10.92 6.67
CA ARG A 10 -8.80 10.12 5.52
C ARG A 10 -7.57 10.74 4.90
N ASN A 11 -7.62 12.04 4.60
CA ASN A 11 -6.53 12.78 3.99
C ASN A 11 -5.25 12.69 4.83
N GLN A 12 -5.35 12.84 6.15
CA GLN A 12 -4.18 12.82 7.04
C GLN A 12 -3.41 11.49 6.99
N ILE A 13 -4.08 10.35 6.77
CA ILE A 13 -3.42 9.04 6.72
C ILE A 13 -3.05 8.59 5.29
N THR A 14 -3.37 9.39 4.27
CA THR A 14 -3.11 9.10 2.85
C THR A 14 -2.33 10.23 2.16
N LEU A 15 -3.02 11.19 1.56
CA LEU A 15 -2.46 12.26 0.72
C LEU A 15 -1.72 13.33 1.54
N TRP A 16 -2.09 13.49 2.80
CA TRP A 16 -1.58 14.47 3.77
C TRP A 16 -1.80 15.95 3.39
N GLY A 17 -2.31 16.22 2.18
CA GLY A 17 -2.80 17.51 1.75
C GLY A 17 -3.66 17.37 0.48
N PRO A 18 -4.27 18.46 -0.01
CA PRO A 18 -5.28 18.42 -1.07
C PRO A 18 -4.74 17.88 -2.41
N ASN A 19 -3.42 17.90 -2.63
CA ASN A 19 -2.80 17.43 -3.88
C ASN A 19 -1.82 16.27 -3.66
N GLY A 20 -1.78 15.65 -2.47
CA GLY A 20 -0.85 14.57 -2.19
C GLY A 20 0.57 15.03 -1.86
N GLU A 21 0.72 16.16 -1.17
CA GLU A 21 1.97 16.87 -0.93
C GLU A 21 3.06 15.98 -0.27
N ILE A 22 2.66 15.14 0.70
CA ILE A 22 3.54 14.10 1.28
C ILE A 22 2.79 12.77 1.37
N ARG A 23 2.42 12.26 0.20
CA ARG A 23 1.68 11.01 0.03
C ARG A 23 2.27 9.86 0.84
N ASP A 24 1.39 9.12 1.52
CA ASP A 24 1.66 7.94 2.35
C ASP A 24 2.54 8.19 3.59
N TYR A 25 2.86 9.44 3.94
CA TYR A 25 3.71 9.78 5.09
C TYR A 25 3.18 9.21 6.41
N ALA A 26 1.89 9.42 6.70
CA ALA A 26 1.24 8.93 7.91
C ALA A 26 0.39 7.68 7.65
N ASN A 27 0.84 6.79 6.77
CA ASN A 27 0.13 5.55 6.45
C ASN A 27 -0.13 4.68 7.69
N LYS A 28 -1.15 3.82 7.58
CA LYS A 28 -1.57 2.87 8.61
C LYS A 28 -1.94 1.54 7.98
N GLN A 29 -1.54 0.43 8.62
CA GLN A 29 -1.91 -0.92 8.21
C GLN A 29 -3.28 -1.33 8.77
N TRP A 30 -4.29 -0.47 8.60
CA TRP A 30 -5.64 -0.72 9.09
C TRP A 30 -6.48 -1.48 8.07
N ALA A 31 -7.35 -2.38 8.53
CA ALA A 31 -8.11 -3.29 7.65
C ALA A 31 -8.86 -2.54 6.51
N GLY A 32 -9.60 -1.48 6.85
CA GLY A 32 -10.32 -0.67 5.86
C GLY A 32 -9.39 0.08 4.89
N VAL A 33 -8.26 0.58 5.37
CA VAL A 33 -7.27 1.29 4.55
C VAL A 33 -6.57 0.31 3.60
N VAL A 34 -6.16 -0.85 4.09
CA VAL A 34 -5.53 -1.89 3.25
C VAL A 34 -6.47 -2.32 2.13
N ILE A 35 -7.74 -2.56 2.42
CA ILE A 35 -8.71 -3.03 1.42
C ILE A 35 -9.10 -1.92 0.43
N ASN A 36 -9.35 -0.70 0.90
CA ASN A 36 -9.97 0.35 0.08
C ASN A 36 -8.96 1.36 -0.50
N TYR A 37 -7.72 1.40 0.00
CA TYR A 37 -6.69 2.33 -0.48
C TYR A 37 -5.49 1.57 -1.06
N PHE A 38 -4.86 0.65 -0.33
CA PHE A 38 -3.64 0.00 -0.82
C PHE A 38 -3.90 -1.11 -1.84
N ARG A 39 -4.87 -1.98 -1.60
CA ARG A 39 -5.19 -3.10 -2.50
C ARG A 39 -5.50 -2.65 -3.93
N PRO A 40 -6.42 -1.70 -4.19
CA PRO A 40 -6.70 -1.26 -5.56
C PRO A 40 -5.48 -0.63 -6.26
N ARG A 41 -4.58 0.04 -5.52
CA ARG A 41 -3.32 0.57 -6.08
C ARG A 41 -2.42 -0.57 -6.58
N TRP A 42 -2.27 -1.62 -5.78
CA TRP A 42 -1.50 -2.82 -6.15
C TRP A 42 -2.14 -3.60 -7.30
N GLU A 43 -3.47 -3.74 -7.31
CA GLU A 43 -4.21 -4.39 -8.40
C GLU A 43 -3.99 -3.67 -9.74
N LEU A 44 -4.08 -2.33 -9.76
CA LEU A 44 -3.79 -1.52 -10.95
C LEU A 44 -2.35 -1.71 -11.44
N PHE A 45 -1.39 -1.61 -10.53
CA PHE A 45 0.02 -1.75 -10.86
C PHE A 45 0.35 -3.14 -11.43
N LEU A 46 -0.05 -4.20 -10.73
CA LEU A 46 0.20 -5.57 -11.14
C LEU A 46 -0.55 -5.93 -12.43
N GLY A 47 -1.78 -5.45 -12.60
CA GLY A 47 -2.55 -5.63 -13.83
C GLY A 47 -1.91 -4.96 -15.05
N ALA A 48 -1.39 -3.75 -14.88
CA ALA A 48 -0.67 -3.04 -15.94
C ALA A 48 0.66 -3.73 -16.30
N LEU A 49 1.42 -4.21 -15.30
CA LEU A 49 2.64 -5.00 -15.55
C LEU A 49 2.33 -6.30 -16.30
N HIS A 50 1.32 -7.05 -15.86
CA HIS A 50 0.89 -8.27 -16.53
C HIS A 50 0.51 -8.00 -18.00
N THR A 51 -0.25 -6.92 -18.26
CA THR A 51 -0.62 -6.52 -19.62
C THR A 51 0.60 -6.19 -20.48
N SER A 52 1.57 -5.45 -19.92
CA SER A 52 2.83 -5.13 -20.58
C SER A 52 3.61 -6.38 -20.97
N LEU A 53 3.69 -7.37 -20.07
CA LEU A 53 4.37 -8.64 -20.31
C LEU A 53 3.70 -9.48 -21.40
N VAL A 54 2.37 -9.59 -21.37
CA VAL A 54 1.62 -10.43 -22.34
C VAL A 54 1.57 -9.81 -23.74
N THR A 55 1.45 -8.49 -23.83
CA THR A 55 1.31 -7.79 -25.12
C THR A 55 2.65 -7.35 -25.71
N GLY A 56 3.73 -7.38 -24.93
CA GLY A 56 5.04 -6.84 -25.33
C GLY A 56 5.08 -5.31 -25.41
N VAL A 57 4.02 -4.61 -25.04
CA VAL A 57 3.98 -3.14 -24.99
C VAL A 57 4.71 -2.67 -23.74
N LYS A 58 5.54 -1.63 -23.86
CA LYS A 58 6.28 -1.06 -22.73
C LYS A 58 5.32 -0.51 -21.66
N PHE A 59 5.59 -0.82 -20.40
CA PHE A 59 4.85 -0.30 -19.25
C PHE A 59 4.88 1.24 -19.21
N ASN A 60 3.70 1.85 -19.15
CA ASN A 60 3.53 3.30 -19.06
C ASN A 60 3.30 3.73 -17.61
N GLN A 61 4.38 4.10 -16.92
CA GLN A 61 4.33 4.52 -15.52
C GLN A 61 3.45 5.74 -15.30
N THR A 62 3.46 6.72 -16.21
CA THR A 62 2.68 7.96 -16.07
C THR A 62 1.18 7.66 -16.07
N GLU A 63 0.73 6.80 -16.97
CA GLU A 63 -0.68 6.41 -17.05
C GLU A 63 -1.12 5.67 -15.78
N VAL A 64 -0.32 4.70 -15.32
CA VAL A 64 -0.62 3.95 -14.09
C VAL A 64 -0.61 4.87 -12.87
N ASN A 65 0.32 5.81 -12.80
CA ASN A 65 0.35 6.81 -11.73
C ASN A 65 -0.92 7.67 -11.72
N ASN A 66 -1.41 8.10 -12.88
CA ASN A 66 -2.65 8.88 -12.98
C ASN A 66 -3.86 8.06 -12.49
N GLN A 67 -3.93 6.78 -12.86
CA GLN A 67 -4.98 5.87 -12.39
C GLN A 67 -4.91 5.65 -10.88
N ILE A 68 -3.70 5.51 -10.33
CA ILE A 68 -3.47 5.40 -8.89
C ILE A 68 -3.91 6.68 -8.16
N SER A 69 -3.55 7.87 -8.68
CA SER A 69 -4.00 9.14 -8.09
C SER A 69 -5.52 9.24 -8.02
N ASN A 70 -6.24 8.71 -9.01
CA ASN A 70 -7.71 8.66 -8.97
C ASN A 70 -8.22 7.75 -7.83
N VAL A 71 -7.59 6.59 -7.61
CA VAL A 71 -7.93 5.72 -6.47
C VAL A 71 -7.70 6.43 -5.14
N GLU A 72 -6.58 7.14 -5.01
CA GLU A 72 -6.22 7.87 -3.80
C GLU A 72 -7.21 9.00 -3.49
N LEU A 73 -7.64 9.73 -4.53
CA LEU A 73 -8.67 10.76 -4.43
C LEU A 73 -10.04 10.18 -4.08
N ILE A 74 -10.47 9.10 -4.75
CA ILE A 74 -11.74 8.43 -4.46
C ILE A 74 -11.79 8.00 -3.00
N PHE A 75 -10.75 7.34 -2.48
CA PHE A 75 -10.72 6.92 -1.07
C PHE A 75 -10.90 8.09 -0.10
N THR A 76 -10.33 9.24 -0.44
CA THR A 76 -10.34 10.45 0.41
C THR A 76 -11.71 11.13 0.42
N LEU A 77 -12.42 11.10 -0.71
CA LEU A 77 -13.76 11.69 -0.87
C LEU A 77 -14.91 10.74 -0.53
N ASP A 78 -14.63 9.44 -0.51
CA ASP A 78 -15.60 8.39 -0.23
C ASP A 78 -16.12 8.45 1.23
N LYS A 79 -17.34 7.97 1.42
CA LYS A 79 -18.09 7.95 2.68
C LYS A 79 -18.43 6.52 3.12
N THR A 80 -17.72 5.52 2.59
CA THR A 80 -17.86 4.13 3.01
C THR A 80 -17.70 4.00 4.52
N ILE A 81 -18.70 3.39 5.16
CA ILE A 81 -18.71 3.12 6.59
C ILE A 81 -17.86 1.88 6.87
N PHE A 82 -16.86 2.02 7.73
CA PHE A 82 -16.01 0.91 8.15
C PHE A 82 -16.55 0.25 9.43
N PRO A 83 -16.42 -1.08 9.58
CA PRO A 83 -16.79 -1.76 10.81
C PRO A 83 -15.90 -1.31 11.98
N HIS A 84 -16.51 -1.08 13.13
CA HIS A 84 -15.82 -0.69 14.37
C HIS A 84 -15.62 -1.86 15.34
N LEU A 85 -16.29 -2.99 15.10
CA LEU A 85 -16.10 -4.22 15.86
C LEU A 85 -15.15 -5.17 15.13
N PRO A 86 -14.20 -5.80 15.84
CA PRO A 86 -13.31 -6.78 15.25
C PRO A 86 -14.09 -8.02 14.80
N LYS A 87 -13.57 -8.71 13.78
CA LYS A 87 -14.13 -9.96 13.25
C LYS A 87 -13.01 -10.98 13.04
N GLY A 88 -13.22 -12.20 13.52
CA GLY A 88 -12.28 -13.33 13.39
C GLY A 88 -11.36 -13.52 14.60
N ASN A 89 -10.60 -14.62 14.59
CA ASN A 89 -9.61 -14.94 15.62
C ASN A 89 -8.20 -14.58 15.11
N SER A 90 -7.51 -13.67 15.81
CA SER A 90 -6.21 -13.15 15.38
C SER A 90 -5.12 -14.22 15.36
N VAL A 91 -5.11 -15.14 16.34
CA VAL A 91 -4.11 -16.23 16.43
C VAL A 91 -4.29 -17.20 15.28
N GLU A 92 -5.52 -17.58 14.99
CA GLU A 92 -5.84 -18.48 13.89
C GLU A 92 -5.44 -17.88 12.53
N ILE A 93 -5.80 -16.62 12.28
CA ILE A 93 -5.45 -15.92 11.03
C ILE A 93 -3.93 -15.77 10.89
N ALA A 94 -3.24 -15.38 11.96
CA ALA A 94 -1.78 -15.25 11.94
C ALA A 94 -1.10 -16.59 11.62
N TRP A 95 -1.60 -17.68 12.21
CA TRP A 95 -1.11 -19.03 11.94
C TRP A 95 -1.35 -19.45 10.49
N GLN A 96 -2.55 -19.21 9.94
CA GLN A 96 -2.85 -19.49 8.53
C GLN A 96 -1.93 -18.72 7.57
N LEU A 97 -1.64 -17.45 7.87
CA LEU A 97 -0.72 -16.64 7.09
C LEU A 97 0.72 -17.19 7.17
N TYR A 98 1.18 -17.56 8.35
CA TYR A 98 2.50 -18.16 8.55
C TYR A 98 2.62 -19.49 7.79
N GLN A 99 1.63 -20.37 7.86
CA GLN A 99 1.65 -21.63 7.10
C GLN A 99 1.71 -21.39 5.58
N LYS A 100 1.00 -20.37 5.07
CA LYS A 100 0.96 -20.06 3.64
C LYS A 100 2.26 -19.41 3.12
N TRP A 101 2.88 -18.54 3.91
CA TRP A 101 3.97 -17.68 3.45
C TRP A 101 5.31 -17.92 4.14
N GLY A 102 5.34 -18.50 5.34
CA GLY A 102 6.52 -18.65 6.20
C GLY A 102 7.69 -19.37 5.52
N GLY A 103 7.46 -20.56 4.94
CA GLY A 103 8.52 -21.29 4.25
C GLY A 103 9.11 -20.57 3.02
N LYS A 104 8.34 -19.67 2.38
CA LYS A 104 8.85 -18.84 1.27
C LYS A 104 9.77 -17.74 1.76
N LEU A 105 9.54 -17.23 2.97
CA LEU A 105 10.39 -16.20 3.60
C LEU A 105 11.74 -16.78 4.02
N GLU A 106 11.76 -18.03 4.51
CA GLU A 106 13.00 -18.71 4.92
C GLU A 106 13.93 -19.02 3.73
N SER A 107 13.35 -19.26 2.55
CA SER A 107 14.11 -19.46 1.31
C SER A 107 14.61 -18.18 0.64
N ALA A 108 14.14 -17.01 1.10
CA ALA A 108 14.60 -15.73 0.57
C ALA A 108 16.00 -15.42 1.11
N PRO A 109 16.91 -14.88 0.29
CA PRO A 109 18.23 -14.47 0.78
C PRO A 109 18.07 -13.50 1.95
N CYS A 110 18.74 -13.79 3.05
CA CYS A 110 18.88 -12.89 4.18
C CYS A 110 19.66 -11.65 3.69
N TRP A 111 18.94 -10.56 3.43
CA TRP A 111 19.47 -9.25 3.02
C TRP A 111 20.40 -8.61 4.06
N GLU A 112 20.61 -9.26 5.20
CA GLU A 112 21.49 -8.82 6.29
C GLU A 112 22.99 -9.01 5.97
N GLN A 113 23.33 -9.87 4.99
CA GLN A 113 24.73 -10.12 4.60
C GLN A 113 25.29 -9.17 3.54
N SER A 114 24.44 -8.36 2.87
CA SER A 114 24.88 -7.43 1.83
C SER A 114 25.37 -6.08 2.37
N TRP A 115 25.01 -5.69 3.60
CA TRP A 115 25.39 -4.39 4.19
C TRP A 115 26.74 -4.39 4.90
N GLN A 116 27.39 -5.55 5.05
CA GLN A 116 28.72 -5.66 5.71
C GLN A 116 29.88 -5.67 4.70
N ARG A 117 29.61 -5.78 3.40
CA ARG A 117 30.59 -5.67 2.34
C ARG A 117 30.29 -4.41 1.57
N GLU A 118 31.20 -3.44 1.69
CA GLU A 118 31.21 -2.13 1.02
C GLU A 118 30.63 -0.99 1.85
N GLY A 119 31.55 -0.21 2.43
CA GLY A 119 31.26 1.08 3.04
C GLY A 119 30.94 2.11 1.96
N ASP A 120 29.69 2.10 1.49
CA ASP A 120 29.14 3.16 0.65
C ASP A 120 28.47 4.21 1.55
N PRO A 121 29.04 5.42 1.71
CA PRO A 121 28.56 6.39 2.66
C PRO A 121 27.50 7.29 2.04
N GLN A 122 26.40 6.77 1.49
CA GLN A 122 25.20 7.58 1.21
C GLN A 122 23.90 6.76 1.27
N VAL A 123 23.37 6.56 2.48
CA VAL A 123 21.92 6.54 2.68
C VAL A 123 21.60 7.29 3.96
N ILE A 124 21.25 8.57 3.84
CA ILE A 124 20.49 9.27 4.88
C ILE A 124 19.05 8.77 4.74
N LEU A 125 18.60 7.92 5.66
CA LEU A 125 17.18 7.66 5.85
C LEU A 125 16.61 8.80 6.70
N VAL A 126 15.66 9.53 6.13
CA VAL A 126 14.64 10.27 6.88
C VAL A 126 13.52 9.29 7.22
#